data_AF-A0A1G8HHZ5-F1
#
_entry.id   AF-A0A1G8HHZ5-F1
#
_cell.length_a   1.000
_cell.length_b   1.000
_cell.length_c   1.000
_cell.angle_alpha   90.00
_cell.angle_beta   90.00
_cell.angle_gamma   90.00
#
_symmetry.space_group_name_H-M   'P 1'
#
loop_
_entity.id
_entity.type
_entity.pdbx_description
1 polymer ?
#
loop_
_entity_poly.entity_id
_entity_poly.type
_entity_poly.pdbx_seq_one_letter_code
_entity_poly.pdbx_strand_id
1 'polypeptide(L)'
;SLSTSSSTGISTAQSGVNSLSTGLSTTNSNVTSLSTSTSTGISTAQSGVNSLSTGLSTTNSNVTSLSTSTSTGISTAQSGVNSLSTGLSTTNSNVASLSTSTSTGISTAQSGVNSLSTGLSTTNSNVASLSTSTSTGISTAQSGVNSLSTGLSTTNSNVASLSTSTSTGLNSLSTGLSTTNSNVVSLSTGLSTTNSNVISLSTGLSTTNSNVSSLSTGLKTATSSVTALSTGIATGTVGLVQQTGGAPGNGAITVGANTGGTSVNFAGTAGPRQLNGVAAGTAPTDAVNVSQLQAVASEVGDAVQYDSASHTSVTLGGVGAASAVTLTNIAAGAITATSTDAVNGSQLFTLETTLETQISTLGGQVTQLSQPTTTNNAAATGPKYVAVNSTGSAASATGTESVAIGGNSTASSGNSVAVGSGAQATGSSASAVGANATASGANSVALGAGSVASQANSVSVGSPGNLRTITNVAPGVNPTDAVNMQQLGAVQDGVNAVARQAYSGIAAATALTMIPEVDPGKTLSIGIGTGNYQGYSAVAIGFAARITENLKIKGGVSTSSSGTVVGAGIGYQW
;
A
#
# COMPACT_ATOMS: atom_id res chain seq x y z
N SER A 1 -68.52 -85.15 55.58
CA SER A 1 -68.62 -83.90 56.35
C SER A 1 -68.99 -84.26 57.77
N LEU A 2 -68.21 -83.86 58.77
CA LEU A 2 -68.57 -84.06 60.17
C LEU A 2 -68.79 -82.67 60.78
N SER A 3 -69.96 -82.44 61.40
CA SER A 3 -70.29 -81.19 62.08
C SER A 3 -70.70 -81.52 63.50
N THR A 4 -69.92 -81.05 64.47
CA THR A 4 -70.21 -81.25 65.90
C THR A 4 -70.49 -79.91 66.54
N SER A 5 -71.74 -79.72 66.97
CA SER A 5 -72.16 -78.56 67.76
C SER A 5 -72.47 -79.05 69.18
N SER A 6 -71.55 -78.81 70.11
CA SER A 6 -71.79 -79.05 71.54
C SER A 6 -72.31 -77.76 72.16
N SER A 7 -73.56 -77.75 72.62
CA SER A 7 -74.29 -76.54 73.02
C SER A 7 -74.46 -76.32 74.52
N THR A 8 -73.62 -76.92 75.38
CA THR A 8 -73.66 -76.64 76.84
C THR A 8 -72.30 -76.86 77.49
N GLY A 9 -71.60 -75.78 77.89
CA GLY A 9 -70.30 -75.82 78.57
C GLY A 9 -70.33 -75.20 79.99
N ILE A 10 -69.78 -75.96 80.95
CA ILE A 10 -69.57 -75.73 82.39
C ILE A 10 -69.52 -74.25 82.84
N SER A 11 -70.40 -73.86 83.77
CA SER A 11 -70.49 -72.48 84.32
C SER A 11 -69.38 -72.13 85.33
N THR A 12 -68.73 -73.11 85.97
CA THR A 12 -67.64 -72.88 86.95
C THR A 12 -66.69 -74.08 87.00
N ALA A 13 -65.39 -73.86 86.78
CA ALA A 13 -64.35 -74.86 87.03
C ALA A 13 -63.68 -74.55 88.38
N GLN A 14 -63.82 -75.44 89.37
CA GLN A 14 -63.26 -75.30 90.72
C GLN A 14 -61.83 -75.87 90.82
N SER A 15 -61.12 -75.51 91.89
CA SER A 15 -59.73 -75.88 92.21
C SER A 15 -59.43 -77.38 92.06
N GLY A 16 -58.25 -77.71 91.52
CA GLY A 16 -57.71 -79.08 91.44
C GLY A 16 -57.82 -79.78 90.09
N VAL A 17 -58.30 -79.10 89.04
CA VAL A 17 -58.40 -79.68 87.69
C VAL A 17 -57.07 -79.54 86.94
N ASN A 18 -56.38 -80.65 86.69
CA ASN A 18 -55.07 -80.66 86.02
C ASN A 18 -55.18 -80.34 84.52
N SER A 19 -56.26 -80.79 83.86
CA SER A 19 -56.60 -80.42 82.47
C SER A 19 -58.11 -80.56 82.24
N LEU A 20 -58.73 -79.56 81.61
CA LEU A 20 -60.13 -79.60 81.19
C LEU A 20 -60.20 -79.28 79.69
N SER A 21 -60.74 -80.21 78.89
CA SER A 21 -60.93 -80.03 77.44
C SER A 21 -62.42 -80.12 77.12
N THR A 22 -62.99 -79.07 76.52
CA THR A 22 -64.40 -79.01 76.09
C THR A 22 -64.58 -79.21 74.59
N GLY A 23 -63.51 -79.48 73.85
CA GLY A 23 -63.49 -79.71 72.41
C GLY A 23 -63.34 -81.18 72.02
N LEU A 24 -63.54 -81.49 70.73
CA LEU A 24 -63.28 -82.82 70.16
C LEU A 24 -61.78 -83.15 70.29
N SER A 25 -61.42 -84.24 70.96
CA SER A 25 -60.02 -84.47 71.36
C SER A 25 -59.16 -85.15 70.27
N THR A 26 -59.73 -85.96 69.38
CA THR A 26 -59.03 -86.66 68.27
C THR A 26 -59.96 -86.94 67.07
N THR A 27 -59.45 -86.91 65.84
CA THR A 27 -60.12 -87.43 64.61
C THR A 27 -59.08 -88.11 63.71
N ASN A 28 -59.34 -89.35 63.27
CA ASN A 28 -58.39 -90.21 62.56
C ASN A 28 -59.02 -90.83 61.28
N SER A 29 -59.65 -90.02 60.42
CA SER A 29 -60.33 -90.47 59.19
C SER A 29 -60.26 -89.41 58.09
N ASN A 30 -60.23 -89.82 56.81
CA ASN A 30 -60.30 -88.88 55.67
C ASN A 30 -61.64 -88.11 55.71
N VAL A 31 -61.60 -86.81 55.96
CA VAL A 31 -62.79 -85.95 56.11
C VAL A 31 -62.70 -84.79 55.12
N THR A 32 -63.58 -84.76 54.12
CA THR A 32 -63.59 -83.70 53.10
C THR A 32 -63.83 -82.30 53.69
N SER A 33 -64.70 -82.20 54.70
CA SER A 33 -64.98 -80.98 55.45
C SER A 33 -65.32 -81.27 56.91
N LEU A 34 -64.65 -80.58 57.83
CA LEU A 34 -64.89 -80.64 59.26
C LEU A 34 -65.16 -79.21 59.75
N SER A 35 -66.34 -78.99 60.34
CA SER A 35 -66.73 -77.71 60.93
C SER A 35 -67.05 -77.92 62.39
N THR A 36 -66.30 -77.30 63.29
CA THR A 36 -66.56 -77.35 64.73
C THR A 36 -66.89 -75.95 65.25
N SER A 37 -68.11 -75.78 65.76
CA SER A 37 -68.56 -74.53 66.38
C SER A 37 -68.96 -74.79 67.83
N THR A 38 -68.19 -74.26 68.77
CA THR A 38 -68.46 -74.30 70.21
C THR A 38 -68.95 -72.92 70.65
N SER A 39 -70.21 -72.83 71.12
CA SER A 39 -70.91 -71.55 71.24
C SER A 39 -71.01 -70.93 72.65
N THR A 40 -70.42 -71.51 73.71
CA THR A 40 -70.27 -70.87 75.04
C THR A 40 -69.20 -71.56 75.90
N GLY A 41 -68.09 -70.87 76.21
CA GLY A 41 -67.01 -71.36 77.09
C GLY A 41 -67.00 -70.70 78.48
N ILE A 42 -66.83 -71.52 79.53
CA ILE A 42 -66.57 -71.23 80.96
C ILE A 42 -66.64 -69.76 81.38
N SER A 43 -67.67 -69.38 82.14
CA SER A 43 -67.87 -68.00 82.61
C SER A 43 -66.83 -67.52 83.63
N THR A 44 -66.23 -68.42 84.42
CA THR A 44 -65.22 -68.09 85.44
C THR A 44 -64.25 -69.25 85.67
N ALA A 45 -62.94 -69.01 85.51
CA ALA A 45 -61.89 -69.95 85.90
C ALA A 45 -61.23 -69.47 87.20
N GLN A 46 -61.33 -70.26 88.27
CA GLN A 46 -60.70 -69.98 89.58
C GLN A 46 -59.33 -70.66 89.71
N SER A 47 -58.54 -70.22 90.69
CA SER A 47 -57.14 -70.61 90.94
C SER A 47 -56.87 -72.12 90.87
N GLY A 48 -55.74 -72.49 90.25
CA GLY A 48 -55.19 -73.86 90.25
C GLY A 48 -55.37 -74.68 88.96
N VAL A 49 -55.78 -74.08 87.84
CA VAL A 49 -55.88 -74.75 86.54
C VAL A 49 -54.57 -74.62 85.75
N ASN A 50 -53.85 -75.73 85.55
CA ASN A 50 -52.54 -75.71 84.89
C ASN A 50 -52.65 -75.50 83.36
N SER A 51 -53.66 -76.12 82.73
CA SER A 51 -53.97 -75.94 81.31
C SER A 51 -55.47 -76.07 81.03
N LEU A 52 -56.03 -75.07 80.33
CA LEU A 52 -57.43 -75.05 79.88
C LEU A 52 -57.45 -74.90 78.35
N SER A 53 -58.04 -75.88 77.65
CA SER A 53 -58.15 -75.90 76.18
C SER A 53 -59.60 -76.02 75.74
N THR A 54 -60.10 -75.00 75.03
CA THR A 54 -61.49 -74.97 74.50
C THR A 54 -61.57 -75.26 73.00
N GLY A 55 -60.46 -75.69 72.39
CA GLY A 55 -60.32 -75.97 70.95
C GLY A 55 -60.10 -77.45 70.61
N LEU A 56 -59.97 -77.76 69.32
CA LEU A 56 -59.60 -79.08 68.79
C LEU A 56 -58.11 -79.34 69.10
N SER A 57 -57.80 -80.40 69.87
CA SER A 57 -56.43 -80.63 70.36
C SER A 57 -55.50 -81.29 69.33
N THR A 58 -55.98 -82.25 68.53
CA THR A 58 -55.17 -83.01 67.56
C THR A 58 -55.98 -83.45 66.31
N THR A 59 -55.42 -83.34 65.10
CA THR A 59 -55.98 -83.92 63.86
C THR A 59 -54.89 -84.67 63.08
N ASN A 60 -55.17 -85.91 62.67
CA ASN A 60 -54.27 -86.79 61.90
C ASN A 60 -55.00 -87.38 60.68
N SER A 61 -55.32 -86.57 59.66
CA SER A 61 -56.20 -86.95 58.53
C SER A 61 -56.03 -86.03 57.31
N ASN A 62 -56.28 -86.48 56.07
CA ASN A 62 -56.35 -85.54 54.93
C ASN A 62 -57.66 -84.74 55.00
N VAL A 63 -57.59 -83.40 55.10
CA VAL A 63 -58.77 -82.52 55.24
C VAL A 63 -58.71 -81.40 54.19
N THR A 64 -59.66 -81.37 53.25
CA THR A 64 -59.66 -80.34 52.19
C THR A 64 -60.00 -78.95 52.74
N SER A 65 -60.96 -78.86 53.65
CA SER A 65 -61.34 -77.61 54.34
C SER A 65 -61.66 -77.87 55.80
N LEU A 66 -60.97 -77.15 56.69
CA LEU A 66 -61.20 -77.17 58.14
C LEU A 66 -61.58 -75.76 58.57
N SER A 67 -62.79 -75.59 59.13
CA SER A 67 -63.26 -74.32 59.69
C SER A 67 -63.59 -74.50 61.16
N THR A 68 -62.91 -73.74 62.03
CA THR A 68 -63.18 -73.75 63.47
C THR A 68 -63.62 -72.35 63.90
N SER A 69 -64.85 -72.23 64.41
CA SER A 69 -65.41 -70.95 64.88
C SER A 69 -65.81 -71.05 66.34
N THR A 70 -65.05 -70.37 67.22
CA THR A 70 -65.33 -70.28 68.66
C THR A 70 -65.91 -68.91 68.98
N SER A 71 -67.18 -68.84 69.42
CA SER A 71 -67.94 -67.59 69.46
C SER A 71 -67.91 -66.81 70.78
N THR A 72 -67.46 -67.37 71.91
CA THR A 72 -67.25 -66.64 73.19
C THR A 72 -66.29 -67.38 74.14
N GLY A 73 -65.13 -66.79 74.45
CA GLY A 73 -64.14 -67.35 75.38
C GLY A 73 -64.08 -66.61 76.73
N ILE A 74 -64.01 -67.37 77.83
CA ILE A 74 -63.78 -67.00 79.25
C ILE A 74 -64.01 -65.53 79.62
N SER A 75 -65.12 -65.23 80.30
CA SER A 75 -65.44 -63.85 80.73
C SER A 75 -64.50 -63.31 81.82
N THR A 76 -63.91 -64.16 82.67
CA THR A 76 -62.97 -63.73 83.73
C THR A 76 -61.96 -64.84 84.06
N ALA A 77 -60.66 -64.53 83.95
CA ALA A 77 -59.56 -65.39 84.41
C ALA A 77 -58.93 -64.79 85.68
N GLN A 78 -58.99 -65.52 86.80
CA GLN A 78 -58.37 -65.16 88.08
C GLN A 78 -57.03 -65.89 88.28
N SER A 79 -56.16 -65.35 89.15
CA SER A 79 -54.75 -65.75 89.38
C SER A 79 -54.46 -67.27 89.34
N GLY A 80 -53.35 -67.65 88.69
CA GLY A 80 -52.80 -69.01 88.73
C GLY A 80 -53.03 -69.90 87.50
N VAL A 81 -53.37 -69.32 86.34
CA VAL A 81 -53.49 -70.07 85.06
C VAL A 81 -52.17 -70.00 84.28
N ASN A 82 -51.48 -71.13 84.15
CA ASN A 82 -50.13 -71.18 83.56
C ASN A 82 -50.17 -71.09 82.01
N SER A 83 -51.17 -71.70 81.38
CA SER A 83 -51.42 -71.59 79.94
C SER A 83 -52.90 -71.71 79.61
N LEU A 84 -53.41 -70.73 78.87
CA LEU A 84 -54.76 -70.72 78.34
C LEU A 84 -54.70 -70.74 76.81
N SER A 85 -55.22 -71.81 76.19
CA SER A 85 -55.21 -71.96 74.74
C SER A 85 -56.64 -72.11 74.21
N THR A 86 -57.07 -71.17 73.38
CA THR A 86 -58.41 -71.20 72.75
C THR A 86 -58.35 -71.60 71.27
N GLY A 87 -57.16 -71.96 70.77
CA GLY A 87 -56.90 -72.33 69.38
C GLY A 87 -56.57 -73.81 69.15
N LEU A 88 -56.33 -74.17 67.89
CA LEU A 88 -55.91 -75.51 67.44
C LEU A 88 -54.46 -75.77 67.89
N SER A 89 -54.23 -76.81 68.71
CA SER A 89 -52.91 -77.01 69.35
C SER A 89 -51.89 -77.71 68.45
N THR A 90 -52.31 -78.73 67.67
CA THR A 90 -51.44 -79.52 66.79
C THR A 90 -52.19 -80.01 65.53
N THR A 91 -51.56 -79.95 64.35
CA THR A 91 -52.08 -80.54 63.09
C THR A 91 -50.99 -81.33 62.36
N ASN A 92 -51.27 -82.59 61.99
CA ASN A 92 -50.38 -83.49 61.24
C ASN A 92 -51.15 -84.08 60.03
N SER A 93 -51.41 -83.27 59.00
CA SER A 93 -52.44 -83.49 57.97
C SER A 93 -52.25 -82.61 56.73
N ASN A 94 -52.43 -83.08 55.48
CA ASN A 94 -52.49 -82.17 54.33
C ASN A 94 -53.80 -81.35 54.35
N VAL A 95 -53.70 -80.02 54.47
CA VAL A 95 -54.86 -79.12 54.56
C VAL A 95 -54.82 -78.06 53.46
N ALA A 96 -55.78 -78.06 52.53
CA ALA A 96 -55.80 -77.10 51.42
C ALA A 96 -56.25 -75.70 51.87
N SER A 97 -57.23 -75.61 52.78
CA SER A 97 -57.67 -74.35 53.38
C SER A 97 -58.02 -74.54 54.86
N LEU A 98 -57.36 -73.77 55.72
CA LEU A 98 -57.62 -73.70 57.15
C LEU A 98 -58.08 -72.28 57.51
N SER A 99 -59.31 -72.15 58.00
CA SER A 99 -59.88 -70.88 58.47
C SER A 99 -60.27 -71.00 59.94
N THR A 100 -59.61 -70.23 60.79
CA THR A 100 -59.94 -70.16 62.22
C THR A 100 -60.42 -68.76 62.57
N SER A 101 -61.67 -68.64 63.01
CA SER A 101 -62.29 -67.38 63.40
C SER A 101 -62.64 -67.40 64.89
N THR A 102 -61.95 -66.60 65.69
CA THR A 102 -62.18 -66.49 67.13
C THR A 102 -62.84 -65.14 67.42
N SER A 103 -64.12 -65.16 67.78
CA SER A 103 -64.99 -63.97 67.70
C SER A 103 -65.00 -63.07 68.94
N THR A 104 -64.56 -63.52 70.13
CA THR A 104 -64.38 -62.70 71.35
C THR A 104 -63.50 -63.44 72.35
N GLY A 105 -62.39 -62.82 72.77
CA GLY A 105 -61.46 -63.38 73.76
C GLY A 105 -61.44 -62.52 75.03
N ILE A 106 -61.46 -63.17 76.20
CA ILE A 106 -61.20 -62.66 77.56
C ILE A 106 -61.54 -61.18 77.82
N SER A 107 -62.72 -60.93 78.40
CA SER A 107 -63.15 -59.58 78.79
C SER A 107 -62.33 -58.98 79.95
N THR A 108 -61.70 -59.78 80.82
CA THR A 108 -60.88 -59.29 81.94
C THR A 108 -59.83 -60.32 82.37
N ALA A 109 -58.55 -59.96 82.32
CA ALA A 109 -57.44 -60.77 82.85
C ALA A 109 -56.82 -60.07 84.08
N GLN A 110 -56.81 -60.72 85.24
CA GLN A 110 -56.09 -60.26 86.43
C GLN A 110 -54.76 -61.04 86.58
N SER A 111 -53.78 -60.43 87.25
CA SER A 111 -52.37 -60.86 87.43
C SER A 111 -52.11 -62.38 87.42
N GLY A 112 -51.07 -62.81 86.68
CA GLY A 112 -50.50 -64.16 86.78
C GLY A 112 -50.74 -65.12 85.60
N VAL A 113 -50.98 -64.61 84.38
CA VAL A 113 -51.06 -65.44 83.15
C VAL A 113 -49.72 -65.41 82.40
N ASN A 114 -48.99 -66.53 82.40
CA ASN A 114 -47.65 -66.60 81.78
C ASN A 114 -47.69 -66.64 80.25
N SER A 115 -48.70 -67.28 79.65
CA SER A 115 -48.88 -67.32 78.19
C SER A 115 -50.35 -67.47 77.83
N LEU A 116 -50.80 -66.56 76.96
CA LEU A 116 -52.10 -66.60 76.33
C LEU A 116 -51.90 -66.79 74.82
N SER A 117 -52.34 -67.95 74.30
CA SER A 117 -52.20 -68.31 72.88
C SER A 117 -53.58 -68.54 72.26
N THR A 118 -54.01 -67.62 71.41
CA THR A 118 -55.29 -67.71 70.68
C THR A 118 -55.10 -68.22 69.25
N GLY A 119 -53.89 -68.66 68.91
CA GLY A 119 -53.48 -69.09 67.57
C GLY A 119 -52.99 -70.55 67.50
N LEU A 120 -52.60 -70.97 66.30
CA LEU A 120 -52.11 -72.32 65.98
C LEU A 120 -50.69 -72.51 66.55
N SER A 121 -50.52 -73.42 67.52
CA SER A 121 -49.22 -73.53 68.22
C SER A 121 -48.16 -74.33 67.45
N THR A 122 -48.54 -75.40 66.74
CA THR A 122 -47.61 -76.23 65.94
C THR A 122 -48.27 -76.80 64.68
N THR A 123 -47.59 -76.75 63.53
CA THR A 123 -48.05 -77.40 62.28
C THR A 123 -46.91 -78.16 61.60
N ASN A 124 -47.13 -79.45 61.32
CA ASN A 124 -46.20 -80.33 60.62
C ASN A 124 -46.84 -80.83 59.31
N SER A 125 -47.19 -79.91 58.40
CA SER A 125 -48.11 -80.17 57.28
C SER A 125 -48.03 -79.16 56.12
N ASN A 126 -48.28 -79.58 54.88
CA ASN A 126 -48.45 -78.68 53.73
C ASN A 126 -49.80 -77.92 53.83
N VAL A 127 -49.75 -76.60 54.00
CA VAL A 127 -50.92 -75.73 54.08
C VAL A 127 -50.90 -74.71 52.94
N ALA A 128 -51.86 -74.79 52.01
CA ALA A 128 -51.88 -73.90 50.84
C ALA A 128 -52.41 -72.49 51.18
N SER A 129 -53.36 -72.38 52.11
CA SER A 129 -53.87 -71.10 52.62
C SER A 129 -54.27 -71.22 54.09
N LEU A 130 -53.67 -70.36 54.93
CA LEU A 130 -54.00 -70.22 56.34
C LEU A 130 -54.54 -68.82 56.61
N SER A 131 -55.81 -68.72 57.02
CA SER A 131 -56.45 -67.46 57.42
C SER A 131 -56.89 -67.55 58.88
N THR A 132 -56.25 -66.74 59.72
CA THR A 132 -56.59 -66.61 61.14
C THR A 132 -57.12 -65.21 61.41
N SER A 133 -58.41 -65.09 61.74
CA SER A 133 -59.06 -63.82 62.07
C SER A 133 -59.44 -63.81 63.54
N THR A 134 -58.86 -62.87 64.30
CA THR A 134 -59.15 -62.67 65.73
C THR A 134 -59.81 -61.31 65.88
N SER A 135 -61.12 -61.25 66.18
CA SER A 135 -61.88 -59.99 65.98
C SER A 135 -61.94 -59.04 67.17
N THR A 136 -61.73 -59.44 68.44
CA THR A 136 -61.82 -58.54 69.62
C THR A 136 -61.33 -59.20 70.92
N GLY A 137 -60.01 -59.29 71.14
CA GLY A 137 -59.43 -60.29 72.04
C GLY A 137 -59.09 -59.94 73.51
N ILE A 138 -58.98 -58.67 73.93
CA ILE A 138 -58.79 -58.26 75.35
C ILE A 138 -59.24 -56.80 75.52
N SER A 139 -60.23 -56.52 76.36
CA SER A 139 -60.75 -55.16 76.57
C SER A 139 -60.01 -54.38 77.67
N THR A 140 -59.43 -55.06 78.66
CA THR A 140 -58.67 -54.47 79.77
C THR A 140 -57.59 -55.44 80.28
N ALA A 141 -56.32 -55.11 80.03
CA ALA A 141 -55.18 -55.82 80.63
C ALA A 141 -54.61 -54.97 81.78
N GLN A 142 -54.65 -55.50 83.00
CA GLN A 142 -54.00 -54.91 84.16
C GLN A 142 -52.71 -55.71 84.44
N SER A 143 -51.57 -55.02 84.62
CA SER A 143 -50.19 -55.51 84.80
C SER A 143 -49.98 -57.04 84.96
N GLY A 144 -49.20 -57.64 84.05
CA GLY A 144 -48.65 -59.01 84.25
C GLY A 144 -48.84 -60.04 83.13
N VAL A 145 -49.08 -59.64 81.88
CA VAL A 145 -49.05 -60.57 80.72
C VAL A 145 -47.67 -60.51 80.06
N ASN A 146 -46.86 -61.57 80.18
CA ASN A 146 -45.49 -61.60 79.62
C ASN A 146 -45.44 -61.89 78.11
N SER A 147 -46.45 -62.56 77.55
CA SER A 147 -46.52 -62.82 76.10
C SER A 147 -47.94 -63.11 75.65
N LEU A 148 -48.34 -62.41 74.59
CA LEU A 148 -49.59 -62.65 73.86
C LEU A 148 -49.24 -63.03 72.42
N SER A 149 -49.31 -64.31 72.09
CA SER A 149 -49.03 -64.82 70.74
C SER A 149 -50.35 -65.09 70.01
N THR A 150 -50.66 -64.26 69.02
CA THR A 150 -51.81 -64.45 68.11
C THR A 150 -51.40 -65.11 66.79
N GLY A 151 -50.11 -65.41 66.61
CA GLY A 151 -49.53 -66.00 65.40
C GLY A 151 -48.99 -67.43 65.59
N LEU A 152 -48.59 -68.01 64.46
CA LEU A 152 -48.03 -69.36 64.33
C LEU A 152 -46.63 -69.45 64.96
N SER A 153 -46.50 -70.20 66.06
CA SER A 153 -45.28 -70.18 66.88
C SER A 153 -44.12 -70.99 66.26
N THR A 154 -44.41 -72.11 65.59
CA THR A 154 -43.41 -72.96 64.91
C THR A 154 -44.01 -73.63 63.66
N THR A 155 -43.27 -73.66 62.54
CA THR A 155 -43.68 -74.34 61.29
C THR A 155 -42.53 -75.13 60.67
N ASN A 156 -42.77 -76.40 60.33
CA ASN A 156 -41.81 -77.28 59.65
C ASN A 156 -42.33 -77.72 58.25
N SER A 157 -42.86 -76.78 57.44
CA SER A 157 -43.54 -77.08 56.16
C SER A 157 -43.68 -75.88 55.21
N ASN A 158 -44.06 -76.12 53.94
CA ASN A 158 -44.31 -75.09 52.91
C ASN A 158 -45.65 -74.37 53.15
N VAL A 159 -45.61 -73.05 53.33
CA VAL A 159 -46.78 -72.16 53.48
C VAL A 159 -46.79 -71.16 52.32
N ALA A 160 -47.77 -71.25 51.43
CA ALA A 160 -47.84 -70.39 50.25
C ALA A 160 -48.39 -68.98 50.56
N SER A 161 -49.25 -68.86 51.56
CA SER A 161 -49.89 -67.60 51.97
C SER A 161 -50.28 -67.66 53.45
N LEU A 162 -49.78 -66.69 54.22
CA LEU A 162 -50.16 -66.48 55.63
C LEU A 162 -50.73 -65.07 55.78
N SER A 163 -52.00 -64.97 56.15
CA SER A 163 -52.68 -63.68 56.41
C SER A 163 -53.19 -63.62 57.84
N THR A 164 -52.57 -62.79 58.65
CA THR A 164 -52.99 -62.45 60.02
C THR A 164 -53.47 -61.01 60.07
N SER A 165 -54.72 -60.78 60.41
CA SER A 165 -55.31 -59.44 60.60
C SER A 165 -55.76 -59.27 62.05
N THR A 166 -55.27 -58.23 62.72
CA THR A 166 -55.68 -57.89 64.09
C THR A 166 -55.81 -56.37 64.26
N SER A 167 -56.92 -55.95 64.89
CA SER A 167 -57.32 -54.55 65.11
C SER A 167 -57.03 -54.08 66.54
N THR A 168 -56.50 -52.86 66.64
CA THR A 168 -56.55 -51.87 67.75
C THR A 168 -56.45 -52.35 69.21
N GLY A 169 -55.32 -52.07 69.87
CA GLY A 169 -55.30 -51.87 71.34
C GLY A 169 -54.25 -52.60 72.18
N LEU A 170 -53.01 -52.84 71.71
CA LEU A 170 -51.98 -53.52 72.50
C LEU A 170 -50.61 -52.80 72.47
N ASN A 171 -49.94 -52.77 73.63
CA ASN A 171 -48.67 -52.05 73.87
C ASN A 171 -47.41 -52.82 73.41
N SER A 172 -47.53 -54.11 73.07
CA SER A 172 -46.48 -54.91 72.43
C SER A 172 -47.11 -56.10 71.73
N LEU A 173 -46.84 -56.26 70.44
CA LEU A 173 -47.44 -57.29 69.60
C LEU A 173 -46.36 -57.99 68.79
N SER A 174 -46.18 -59.29 69.01
CA SER A 174 -45.34 -60.19 68.22
C SER A 174 -46.21 -60.96 67.24
N THR A 175 -46.45 -60.40 66.05
CA THR A 175 -47.11 -61.11 64.92
C THR A 175 -46.11 -61.75 63.96
N GLY A 176 -44.89 -62.03 64.41
CA GLY A 176 -43.82 -62.62 63.60
C GLY A 176 -43.65 -64.11 63.83
N LEU A 177 -43.41 -64.84 62.75
CA LEU A 177 -42.96 -66.23 62.70
C LEU A 177 -41.63 -66.35 63.46
N SER A 178 -41.63 -66.92 64.66
CA SER A 178 -40.47 -66.89 65.57
C SER A 178 -39.29 -67.74 65.09
N THR A 179 -39.53 -68.83 64.35
CA THR A 179 -38.48 -69.67 63.75
C THR A 179 -38.99 -70.32 62.45
N THR A 180 -38.20 -70.33 61.38
CA THR A 180 -38.56 -70.96 60.08
C THR A 180 -37.38 -71.74 59.51
N ASN A 181 -37.62 -72.96 59.03
CA ASN A 181 -36.64 -73.79 58.30
C ASN A 181 -37.12 -74.13 56.87
N SER A 182 -37.84 -73.22 56.18
CA SER A 182 -38.49 -73.45 54.87
C SER A 182 -38.80 -72.15 54.09
N ASN A 183 -39.09 -72.26 52.79
CA ASN A 183 -39.34 -71.15 51.85
C ASN A 183 -40.71 -70.48 52.07
N VAL A 184 -40.71 -69.19 52.46
CA VAL A 184 -41.92 -68.35 52.54
C VAL A 184 -41.98 -67.47 51.30
N VAL A 185 -43.00 -67.65 50.45
CA VAL A 185 -43.12 -66.92 49.15
C VAL A 185 -43.72 -65.52 49.32
N SER A 186 -44.57 -65.29 50.33
CA SER A 186 -45.12 -63.96 50.61
C SER A 186 -45.58 -63.86 52.06
N LEU A 187 -45.14 -62.81 52.75
CA LEU A 187 -45.56 -62.43 54.09
C LEU A 187 -46.14 -61.02 54.05
N SER A 188 -47.47 -60.89 54.16
CA SER A 188 -48.16 -59.59 54.14
C SER A 188 -48.64 -59.20 55.54
N THR A 189 -47.85 -58.43 56.26
CA THR A 189 -48.29 -57.73 57.48
C THR A 189 -48.52 -56.26 57.14
N GLY A 190 -49.76 -55.89 56.83
CA GLY A 190 -50.12 -54.50 56.55
C GLY A 190 -50.28 -53.68 57.83
N LEU A 191 -49.39 -52.71 58.05
CA LEU A 191 -49.61 -51.63 59.02
C LEU A 191 -50.18 -50.43 58.26
N SER A 192 -51.48 -50.18 58.43
CA SER A 192 -52.17 -49.04 57.81
C SER A 192 -52.32 -47.93 58.83
N THR A 193 -51.65 -46.80 58.57
CA THR A 193 -51.71 -45.50 59.28
C THR A 193 -50.99 -45.40 60.64
N THR A 194 -49.97 -44.51 60.70
CA THR A 194 -49.22 -44.19 61.92
C THR A 194 -49.56 -42.77 62.37
N ASN A 195 -50.04 -42.62 63.61
CA ASN A 195 -49.94 -41.37 64.35
C ASN A 195 -49.18 -41.65 65.66
N SER A 196 -47.94 -41.17 65.74
CA SER A 196 -46.99 -41.16 66.88
C SER A 196 -45.81 -42.15 66.86
N ASN A 197 -44.62 -41.56 66.91
CA ASN A 197 -43.27 -42.03 67.31
C ASN A 197 -43.01 -43.55 67.37
N VAL A 198 -42.48 -44.08 66.27
CA VAL A 198 -41.88 -45.42 66.20
C VAL A 198 -40.41 -45.31 66.62
N ILE A 199 -40.04 -45.89 67.77
CA ILE A 199 -38.65 -45.88 68.30
C ILE A 199 -37.84 -47.12 67.88
N SER A 200 -38.47 -48.18 67.33
CA SER A 200 -37.75 -49.21 66.58
C SER A 200 -38.71 -50.10 65.78
N LEU A 201 -38.34 -50.39 64.54
CA LEU A 201 -38.93 -51.44 63.72
C LEU A 201 -37.80 -52.35 63.22
N SER A 202 -37.56 -53.46 63.91
CA SER A 202 -36.63 -54.51 63.48
C SER A 202 -37.40 -55.61 62.74
N THR A 203 -37.73 -55.38 61.47
CA THR A 203 -38.15 -56.45 60.54
C THR A 203 -37.52 -56.22 59.15
N GLY A 204 -36.57 -57.07 58.76
CA GLY A 204 -36.20 -57.33 57.35
C GLY A 204 -35.27 -56.35 56.63
N LEU A 205 -33.95 -56.41 56.87
CA LEU A 205 -32.94 -55.58 56.17
C LEU A 205 -32.24 -56.28 54.97
N SER A 206 -32.92 -57.13 54.19
CA SER A 206 -32.25 -57.80 53.04
C SER A 206 -32.28 -56.98 51.72
N THR A 207 -33.16 -55.97 51.58
CA THR A 207 -33.31 -55.17 50.34
C THR A 207 -32.55 -53.83 50.34
N THR A 208 -32.02 -53.38 51.49
CA THR A 208 -31.23 -52.15 51.58
C THR A 208 -29.79 -52.33 51.10
N ASN A 209 -29.22 -53.54 51.17
CA ASN A 209 -27.83 -53.77 50.75
C ASN A 209 -27.61 -53.50 49.25
N SER A 210 -28.58 -53.83 48.39
CA SER A 210 -28.49 -53.56 46.95
C SER A 210 -28.64 -52.07 46.63
N ASN A 211 -29.59 -51.35 47.24
CA ASN A 211 -29.79 -49.91 46.99
C ASN A 211 -28.66 -49.05 47.57
N VAL A 212 -28.13 -49.41 48.74
CA VAL A 212 -26.94 -48.73 49.32
C VAL A 212 -25.68 -49.08 48.51
N SER A 213 -25.55 -50.29 47.97
CA SER A 213 -24.44 -50.64 47.07
C SER A 213 -24.54 -49.94 45.71
N SER A 214 -25.73 -49.81 45.13
CA SER A 214 -25.96 -49.05 43.89
C SER A 214 -25.73 -47.55 44.09
N LEU A 215 -26.11 -47.00 45.24
CA LEU A 215 -25.81 -45.61 45.58
C LEU A 215 -24.31 -45.40 45.85
N SER A 216 -23.65 -46.34 46.53
CA SER A 216 -22.20 -46.31 46.78
C SER A 216 -21.39 -46.41 45.48
N THR A 217 -21.78 -47.31 44.57
CA THR A 217 -21.16 -47.44 43.24
C THR A 217 -21.44 -46.23 42.35
N GLY A 218 -22.65 -45.68 42.38
CA GLY A 218 -23.01 -44.44 41.70
C GLY A 218 -22.22 -43.24 42.21
N LEU A 219 -22.11 -43.08 43.53
CA LEU A 219 -21.33 -42.01 44.16
C LEU A 219 -19.83 -42.16 43.86
N LYS A 220 -19.29 -43.39 43.93
CA LYS A 220 -17.89 -43.67 43.56
C LYS A 220 -17.60 -43.32 42.10
N THR A 221 -18.52 -43.65 41.18
CA THR A 221 -18.40 -43.31 39.75
C THR A 221 -18.45 -41.80 39.53
N ALA A 222 -19.34 -41.10 40.23
CA ALA A 222 -19.41 -39.64 40.20
C ALA A 222 -18.14 -38.99 40.76
N THR A 223 -17.63 -39.47 41.90
CA THR A 223 -16.35 -39.01 42.47
C THR A 223 -15.21 -39.25 41.49
N SER A 224 -15.08 -40.44 40.90
CA SER A 224 -14.06 -40.73 39.89
C SER A 224 -14.17 -39.85 38.65
N SER A 225 -15.39 -39.56 38.18
CA SER A 225 -15.62 -38.69 37.02
C SER A 225 -15.27 -37.23 37.32
N VAL A 226 -15.60 -36.75 38.51
CA VAL A 226 -15.23 -35.40 38.99
C VAL A 226 -13.73 -35.30 39.20
N THR A 227 -13.09 -36.34 39.75
CA THR A 227 -11.62 -36.40 39.85
C THR A 227 -10.99 -36.40 38.46
N ALA A 228 -11.48 -37.20 37.52
CA ALA A 228 -10.97 -37.21 36.14
C ALA A 228 -11.15 -35.87 35.43
N LEU A 229 -12.28 -35.19 35.61
CA LEU A 229 -12.51 -33.84 35.08
C LEU A 229 -11.58 -32.82 35.76
N SER A 230 -11.40 -32.90 37.07
CA SER A 230 -10.50 -32.03 37.83
C SER A 230 -9.05 -32.21 37.39
N THR A 231 -8.58 -33.45 37.26
CA THR A 231 -7.27 -33.77 36.70
C THR A 231 -7.16 -33.32 35.25
N GLY A 232 -8.23 -33.51 34.45
CA GLY A 232 -8.29 -33.09 33.06
C GLY A 232 -8.17 -31.58 32.88
N ILE A 233 -8.85 -30.81 33.71
CA ILE A 233 -8.75 -29.35 33.75
C ILE A 233 -7.36 -28.92 34.24
N ALA A 234 -6.86 -29.53 35.32
CA ALA A 234 -5.54 -29.17 35.88
C ALA A 234 -4.38 -29.46 34.92
N THR A 235 -4.50 -30.53 34.13
CA THR A 235 -3.51 -30.89 33.10
C THR A 235 -3.79 -30.24 31.74
N GLY A 236 -4.87 -29.48 31.60
CA GLY A 236 -5.26 -28.86 30.33
C GLY A 236 -5.62 -29.87 29.24
N THR A 237 -6.06 -31.08 29.60
CA THR A 237 -6.49 -32.12 28.65
C THR A 237 -8.00 -32.13 28.43
N VAL A 238 -8.76 -31.31 29.18
CA VAL A 238 -10.20 -31.11 29.03
C VAL A 238 -10.52 -29.62 29.02
N GLY A 239 -11.28 -29.16 28.02
CA GLY A 239 -11.72 -27.77 27.88
C GLY A 239 -11.62 -27.24 26.45
N LEU A 240 -11.82 -25.94 26.25
CA LEU A 240 -11.60 -25.30 24.94
C LEU A 240 -10.13 -24.99 24.69
N VAL A 241 -9.37 -24.65 25.73
CA VAL A 241 -7.92 -24.48 25.66
C VAL A 241 -7.28 -25.77 26.13
N GLN A 242 -6.62 -26.49 25.25
CA GLN A 242 -6.09 -27.83 25.53
C GLN A 242 -4.64 -27.97 25.12
N GLN A 243 -3.85 -28.68 25.90
CA GLN A 243 -2.53 -29.14 25.49
C GLN A 243 -2.67 -30.45 24.71
N THR A 244 -2.44 -30.42 23.40
CA THR A 244 -2.50 -31.60 22.54
C THR A 244 -1.14 -32.32 22.53
N GLY A 245 -1.06 -33.44 23.28
CA GLY A 245 0.05 -34.39 23.27
C GLY A 245 1.31 -33.95 24.03
N GLY A 246 2.03 -34.90 24.64
CA GLY A 246 3.26 -34.66 25.42
C GLY A 246 3.06 -34.59 26.93
N ALA A 247 4.17 -34.56 27.69
CA ALA A 247 4.13 -34.34 29.15
C ALA A 247 3.64 -32.90 29.45
N PRO A 248 2.99 -32.66 30.61
CA PRO A 248 2.55 -31.33 31.00
C PRO A 248 3.66 -30.28 30.84
N GLY A 249 3.40 -29.26 30.02
CA GLY A 249 4.35 -28.16 29.76
C GLY A 249 5.13 -28.21 28.44
N ASN A 250 5.06 -29.32 27.67
CA ASN A 250 5.84 -29.48 26.43
C ASN A 250 5.02 -29.62 25.14
N GLY A 251 3.72 -29.90 25.25
CA GLY A 251 2.79 -30.00 24.13
C GLY A 251 2.28 -28.65 23.62
N ALA A 252 1.84 -28.62 22.36
CA ALA A 252 1.21 -27.44 21.78
C ALA A 252 -0.13 -27.13 22.46
N ILE A 253 -0.38 -25.86 22.76
CA ILE A 253 -1.69 -25.38 23.25
C ILE A 253 -2.58 -25.09 22.05
N THR A 254 -3.74 -25.72 22.01
CA THR A 254 -4.78 -25.51 21.00
C THR A 254 -5.98 -24.83 21.63
N VAL A 255 -6.73 -24.07 20.82
CA VAL A 255 -7.98 -23.44 21.24
C VAL A 255 -9.09 -23.90 20.30
N GLY A 256 -10.06 -24.65 20.81
CA GLY A 256 -11.23 -25.11 20.06
C GLY A 256 -10.92 -26.05 18.89
N ALA A 257 -9.76 -26.74 18.89
CA ALA A 257 -9.33 -27.61 17.80
C ALA A 257 -10.37 -28.70 17.45
N ASN A 258 -11.08 -29.23 18.45
CA ASN A 258 -12.10 -30.27 18.26
C ASN A 258 -13.50 -29.70 17.97
N THR A 259 -13.69 -28.38 18.02
CA THR A 259 -15.00 -27.71 17.90
C THR A 259 -15.11 -26.77 16.69
N GLY A 260 -14.01 -26.51 15.96
CA GLY A 260 -14.03 -25.90 14.62
C GLY A 260 -14.22 -24.39 14.53
N GLY A 261 -13.59 -23.59 15.41
CA GLY A 261 -13.62 -22.13 15.34
C GLY A 261 -12.60 -21.52 14.37
N THR A 262 -12.97 -20.46 13.64
CA THR A 262 -12.07 -19.71 12.73
C THR A 262 -11.52 -18.42 13.35
N SER A 263 -11.97 -18.05 14.54
CA SER A 263 -11.59 -16.80 15.21
C SER A 263 -11.54 -16.98 16.73
N VAL A 264 -10.54 -16.37 17.35
CA VAL A 264 -10.40 -16.27 18.81
C VAL A 264 -10.54 -14.79 19.18
N ASN A 265 -11.58 -14.46 19.94
CA ASN A 265 -11.80 -13.10 20.42
C ASN A 265 -11.24 -12.93 21.85
N PHE A 266 -10.24 -12.06 22.00
CA PHE A 266 -9.63 -11.74 23.30
C PHE A 266 -10.26 -10.51 23.99
N ALA A 267 -11.19 -9.81 23.33
CA ALA A 267 -11.88 -8.68 23.94
C ALA A 267 -12.81 -9.15 25.05
N GLY A 268 -12.67 -8.53 26.24
CA GLY A 268 -13.60 -8.73 27.35
C GLY A 268 -14.60 -7.57 27.47
N THR A 269 -15.40 -7.59 28.54
CA THR A 269 -16.32 -6.47 28.86
C THR A 269 -15.59 -5.15 29.15
N ALA A 270 -14.29 -5.19 29.48
CA ALA A 270 -13.42 -4.03 29.65
C ALA A 270 -12.67 -3.63 28.36
N GLY A 271 -12.97 -4.24 27.21
CA GLY A 271 -12.34 -3.94 25.92
C GLY A 271 -11.20 -4.90 25.52
N PRO A 272 -10.37 -4.51 24.53
CA PRO A 272 -9.22 -5.28 24.06
C PRO A 272 -8.19 -5.57 25.15
N ARG A 273 -7.50 -6.71 25.05
CA ARG A 273 -6.46 -7.14 25.98
C ARG A 273 -5.12 -7.27 25.26
N GLN A 274 -4.02 -7.02 25.97
CA GLN A 274 -2.68 -7.29 25.46
C GLN A 274 -2.41 -8.80 25.47
N LEU A 275 -1.83 -9.32 24.39
CA LEU A 275 -1.34 -10.69 24.31
C LEU A 275 0.17 -10.67 24.50
N ASN A 276 0.63 -10.95 25.72
CA ASN A 276 2.05 -10.89 26.09
C ASN A 276 2.73 -12.25 25.89
N GLY A 277 4.04 -12.24 25.62
CA GLY A 277 4.84 -13.47 25.44
C GLY A 277 4.78 -14.08 24.05
N VAL A 278 4.27 -13.36 23.05
CA VAL A 278 4.26 -13.80 21.64
C VAL A 278 5.69 -13.75 21.09
N ALA A 279 6.26 -14.94 20.83
CA ALA A 279 7.54 -15.08 20.14
C ALA A 279 7.43 -14.55 18.70
N ALA A 280 8.57 -14.27 18.06
CA ALA A 280 8.59 -13.85 16.67
C ALA A 280 8.03 -14.96 15.78
N GLY A 281 7.05 -14.63 14.93
CA GLY A 281 6.49 -15.57 13.95
C GLY A 281 7.56 -16.03 12.95
N THR A 282 7.57 -17.32 12.64
CA THR A 282 8.53 -17.95 11.72
C THR A 282 7.85 -18.48 10.46
N ALA A 283 6.57 -18.83 10.53
CA ALA A 283 5.75 -19.21 9.41
C ALA A 283 4.84 -18.04 8.94
N PRO A 284 4.39 -18.03 7.67
CA PRO A 284 3.52 -16.97 7.14
C PRO A 284 2.17 -16.80 7.85
N THR A 285 1.73 -17.82 8.59
CA THR A 285 0.46 -17.83 9.33
C THR A 285 0.63 -17.51 10.82
N ASP A 286 1.86 -17.33 11.30
CA ASP A 286 2.12 -17.00 12.69
C ASP A 286 1.70 -15.55 12.99
N ALA A 287 1.32 -15.29 14.24
CA ALA A 287 1.12 -13.93 14.69
C ALA A 287 2.44 -13.16 14.68
N VAL A 288 2.43 -11.94 14.14
CA VAL A 288 3.57 -11.02 14.22
C VAL A 288 3.60 -10.37 15.60
N ASN A 289 4.78 -10.33 16.23
CA ASN A 289 4.94 -9.57 17.46
C ASN A 289 5.36 -8.12 17.18
N VAL A 290 5.34 -7.28 18.22
CA VAL A 290 5.68 -5.85 18.10
C VAL A 290 7.11 -5.63 17.61
N SER A 291 8.06 -6.49 17.97
CA SER A 291 9.45 -6.36 17.50
C SER A 291 9.61 -6.58 16.01
N GLN A 292 8.87 -7.53 15.42
CA GLN A 292 8.86 -7.75 13.97
C GLN A 292 8.20 -6.58 13.24
N LEU A 293 7.10 -6.04 13.77
CA LEU A 293 6.46 -4.86 13.22
C LEU A 293 7.36 -3.62 13.31
N GLN A 294 8.06 -3.45 14.44
CA GLN A 294 9.03 -2.36 14.63
C GLN A 294 10.20 -2.48 13.66
N ALA A 295 10.72 -3.68 13.41
CA ALA A 295 11.75 -3.90 12.42
C ALA A 295 11.29 -3.44 11.02
N VAL A 296 10.07 -3.81 10.62
CA VAL A 296 9.49 -3.33 9.35
C VAL A 296 9.29 -1.81 9.36
N ALA A 297 8.78 -1.24 10.45
CA ALA A 297 8.56 0.20 10.56
C ALA A 297 9.88 1.00 10.50
N SER A 298 10.97 0.45 11.02
CA SER A 298 12.31 1.02 10.90
C SER A 298 12.80 1.04 9.45
N GLU A 299 12.64 -0.06 8.71
CA GLU A 299 13.01 -0.12 7.28
C GLU A 299 12.18 0.86 6.43
N VAL A 300 10.90 1.03 6.73
CA VAL A 300 10.02 1.99 6.03
C VAL A 300 10.34 3.45 6.41
N GLY A 301 11.02 3.68 7.54
CA GLY A 301 11.39 5.02 8.01
C GLY A 301 12.35 5.75 7.07
N ASP A 302 13.25 5.02 6.42
CA ASP A 302 14.21 5.56 5.46
C ASP A 302 13.71 5.49 4.00
N ALA A 303 12.52 4.94 3.79
CA ALA A 303 11.92 4.84 2.47
C ALA A 303 11.42 6.21 1.97
N VAL A 304 11.53 6.43 0.66
CA VAL A 304 10.96 7.60 0.01
C VAL A 304 9.44 7.44 -0.07
N GLN A 305 8.71 8.42 0.46
CA GLN A 305 7.25 8.46 0.46
C GLN A 305 6.73 9.59 -0.43
N TYR A 306 5.51 9.44 -0.93
CA TYR A 306 4.80 10.52 -1.60
C TYR A 306 4.35 11.58 -0.58
N ASP A 307 4.28 12.83 -1.03
CA ASP A 307 3.89 13.95 -0.17
C ASP A 307 2.41 13.90 0.22
N SER A 308 1.58 13.22 -0.58
CA SER A 308 0.16 13.06 -0.32
C SER A 308 -0.39 11.78 -0.97
N ALA A 309 -1.60 11.39 -0.56
CA ALA A 309 -2.33 10.25 -1.14
C ALA A 309 -2.65 10.39 -2.64
N SER A 310 -2.50 11.58 -3.22
CA SER A 310 -2.70 11.82 -4.66
C SER A 310 -1.48 11.43 -5.50
N HIS A 311 -0.34 11.11 -4.88
CA HIS A 311 0.91 10.69 -5.56
C HIS A 311 1.42 11.68 -6.62
N THR A 312 1.18 12.97 -6.46
CA THR A 312 1.59 14.00 -7.42
C THR A 312 3.02 14.49 -7.23
N SER A 313 3.60 14.30 -6.05
CA SER A 313 4.95 14.75 -5.72
C SER A 313 5.60 13.90 -4.64
N VAL A 314 6.92 13.95 -4.62
CA VAL A 314 7.80 13.37 -3.61
C VAL A 314 8.79 14.45 -3.21
N THR A 315 8.83 14.79 -1.92
CA THR A 315 9.85 15.65 -1.33
C THR A 315 10.90 14.78 -0.67
N LEU A 316 12.12 14.75 -1.23
CA LEU A 316 13.23 14.03 -0.62
C LEU A 316 13.56 14.64 0.76
N GLY A 317 13.56 13.82 1.80
CA GLY A 317 13.66 14.26 3.21
C GLY A 317 12.31 14.44 3.91
N GLY A 318 11.19 14.29 3.20
CA GLY A 318 9.83 14.36 3.74
C GLY A 318 9.15 15.74 3.59
N VAL A 319 7.82 15.76 3.74
CA VAL A 319 7.02 16.98 3.63
C VAL A 319 7.44 17.99 4.70
N GLY A 320 7.88 19.18 4.27
CA GLY A 320 8.38 20.23 5.17
C GLY A 320 9.87 20.16 5.48
N ALA A 321 10.63 19.27 4.85
CA ALA A 321 12.08 19.26 4.94
C ALA A 321 12.68 20.57 4.42
N ALA A 322 13.51 21.21 5.25
CA ALA A 322 14.15 22.49 4.92
C ALA A 322 15.56 22.32 4.30
N SER A 323 16.13 21.12 4.38
CA SER A 323 17.45 20.80 3.82
C SER A 323 17.30 19.91 2.59
N ALA A 324 17.99 20.27 1.51
CA ALA A 324 17.98 19.49 0.28
C ALA A 324 18.73 18.15 0.46
N VAL A 325 18.21 17.09 -0.16
CA VAL A 325 18.84 15.77 -0.19
C VAL A 325 19.58 15.59 -1.52
N THR A 326 20.80 15.06 -1.46
CA THR A 326 21.56 14.72 -2.66
C THR A 326 21.07 13.40 -3.25
N LEU A 327 20.66 13.41 -4.52
CA LEU A 327 20.28 12.21 -5.25
C LEU A 327 21.48 11.71 -6.07
N THR A 328 22.01 10.54 -5.71
CA THR A 328 23.23 9.97 -6.31
C THR A 328 22.93 8.72 -7.14
N ASN A 329 23.88 8.29 -7.96
CA ASN A 329 23.77 7.08 -8.80
C ASN A 329 22.57 7.09 -9.78
N ILE A 330 22.21 8.28 -10.28
CA ILE A 330 21.17 8.42 -11.30
C ILE A 330 21.76 8.05 -12.67
N ALA A 331 21.19 7.04 -13.32
CA ALA A 331 21.51 6.72 -14.71
C ALA A 331 21.20 7.91 -15.64
N ALA A 332 21.82 7.96 -16.82
CA ALA A 332 21.51 9.02 -17.78
C ALA A 332 20.06 8.87 -18.27
N GLY A 333 19.23 9.90 -18.06
CA GLY A 333 17.85 9.91 -18.52
C GLY A 333 17.76 10.08 -20.04
N ALA A 334 16.70 9.62 -20.68
CA ALA A 334 16.52 9.87 -22.11
C ALA A 334 16.32 11.37 -22.37
N ILE A 335 17.09 11.95 -23.30
CA ILE A 335 16.90 13.36 -23.73
C ILE A 335 16.06 13.34 -25.02
N THR A 336 14.74 13.27 -24.86
CA THR A 336 13.75 13.29 -25.96
C THR A 336 12.56 14.16 -25.60
N ALA A 337 11.77 14.58 -26.59
CA ALA A 337 10.66 15.53 -26.40
C ALA A 337 9.55 15.06 -25.45
N THR A 338 9.42 13.75 -25.24
CA THR A 338 8.39 13.14 -24.38
C THR A 338 8.96 12.54 -23.10
N SER A 339 10.26 12.71 -22.83
CA SER A 339 10.91 12.11 -21.68
C SER A 339 10.43 12.75 -20.37
N THR A 340 10.20 11.90 -19.37
CA THR A 340 9.92 12.31 -17.98
C THR A 340 11.04 11.84 -17.04
N ASP A 341 12.17 11.41 -17.59
CA ASP A 341 13.30 10.91 -16.82
C ASP A 341 14.04 12.04 -16.12
N ALA A 342 14.61 11.74 -14.95
CA ALA A 342 15.56 12.65 -14.33
C ALA A 342 16.86 12.70 -15.16
N VAL A 343 17.34 13.90 -15.48
CA VAL A 343 18.65 14.10 -16.10
C VAL A 343 19.73 14.13 -15.02
N ASN A 344 20.87 13.49 -15.28
CA ASN A 344 21.97 13.46 -14.31
C ASN A 344 23.01 14.57 -14.59
N GLY A 345 23.93 14.76 -13.64
CA GLY A 345 24.95 15.82 -13.73
C GLY A 345 25.87 15.71 -14.95
N SER A 346 26.19 14.49 -15.42
CA SER A 346 27.04 14.30 -16.61
C SER A 346 26.39 14.80 -17.90
N GLN A 347 25.06 14.68 -18.01
CA GLN A 347 24.28 15.17 -19.15
C GLN A 347 24.22 16.70 -19.16
N LEU A 348 23.97 17.32 -18.01
CA LEU A 348 23.95 18.77 -17.88
C LEU A 348 25.35 19.37 -18.14
N PHE A 349 26.40 18.76 -17.61
CA PHE A 349 27.78 19.19 -17.83
C PHE A 349 28.19 19.11 -19.31
N THR A 350 27.74 18.08 -20.04
CA THR A 350 27.98 17.97 -21.48
C THR A 350 27.30 19.12 -22.25
N LEU A 351 26.07 19.46 -21.87
CA LEU A 351 25.34 20.60 -22.45
C LEU A 351 26.06 21.92 -22.14
N GLU A 352 26.46 22.15 -20.90
CA GLU A 352 27.20 23.33 -20.46
C GLU A 352 28.50 23.50 -21.26
N THR A 353 29.32 22.46 -21.34
CA THR A 353 30.58 22.47 -22.12
C THR A 353 30.33 22.79 -23.60
N THR A 354 29.26 22.24 -24.17
CA THR A 354 28.86 22.49 -25.56
C THR A 354 28.47 23.95 -25.77
N LEU A 355 27.67 24.52 -24.85
CA LEU A 355 27.25 25.91 -24.88
C LEU A 355 28.43 26.86 -24.68
N GLU A 356 29.33 26.59 -23.74
CA GLU A 356 30.54 27.39 -23.54
C GLU A 356 31.40 27.46 -24.80
N THR A 357 31.58 26.32 -25.48
CA THR A 357 32.33 26.24 -26.74
C THR A 357 31.66 27.08 -27.85
N GLN A 358 30.33 26.98 -27.96
CA GLN A 358 29.56 27.77 -28.93
C GLN A 358 29.63 29.27 -28.64
N ILE A 359 29.47 29.68 -27.37
CA ILE A 359 29.55 31.07 -26.93
C ILE A 359 30.95 31.64 -27.17
N SER A 360 32.00 30.87 -26.86
CA SER A 360 33.38 31.27 -27.11
C SER A 360 33.65 31.50 -28.61
N THR A 361 33.18 30.57 -29.45
CA THR A 361 33.30 30.69 -30.91
C THR A 361 32.58 31.93 -31.43
N LEU A 362 31.35 32.15 -30.97
CA LEU A 362 30.57 33.33 -31.34
C LEU A 362 31.25 34.62 -30.84
N GLY A 363 31.78 34.64 -29.63
CA GLY A 363 32.54 35.77 -29.07
C GLY A 363 33.77 36.14 -29.91
N GLY A 364 34.49 35.12 -30.40
CA GLY A 364 35.59 35.30 -31.35
C GLY A 364 35.13 35.90 -32.69
N GLN A 365 34.03 35.38 -33.26
CA GLN A 365 33.46 35.89 -34.50
C GLN A 365 32.97 37.35 -34.36
N VAL A 366 32.29 37.67 -33.26
CA VAL A 366 31.82 39.03 -32.98
C VAL A 366 33.00 39.99 -32.80
N THR A 367 34.05 39.57 -32.11
CA THR A 367 35.27 40.39 -31.95
C THR A 367 35.93 40.70 -33.30
N GLN A 368 35.96 39.73 -34.22
CA GLN A 368 36.46 39.94 -35.58
C GLN A 368 35.61 40.91 -36.40
N LEU A 369 34.30 40.97 -36.16
CA LEU A 369 33.39 41.92 -36.83
C LEU A 369 33.41 43.31 -36.18
N SER A 370 33.57 43.37 -34.86
CA SER A 370 33.55 44.62 -34.08
C SER A 370 34.88 45.36 -34.08
N GLN A 371 36.00 44.73 -34.47
CA GLN A 371 37.23 45.47 -34.70
C GLN A 371 37.18 46.15 -36.08
N PRO A 372 37.08 47.49 -36.16
CA PRO A 372 37.57 48.17 -37.35
C PRO A 372 39.03 47.73 -37.50
N THR A 373 39.44 47.32 -38.70
CA THR A 373 40.81 46.84 -38.99
C THR A 373 41.83 47.96 -38.75
N THR A 374 42.14 48.25 -37.49
CA THR A 374 43.02 49.34 -37.04
C THR A 374 44.25 48.82 -36.30
N THR A 375 44.38 47.50 -36.11
CA THR A 375 45.58 46.91 -35.50
C THR A 375 46.28 45.98 -36.48
N ASN A 376 47.56 46.30 -36.70
CA ASN A 376 48.55 45.53 -37.42
C ASN A 376 48.62 44.09 -36.89
N ASN A 377 47.86 43.17 -37.47
CA ASN A 377 48.26 41.78 -37.48
C ASN A 377 48.63 41.44 -38.92
N ALA A 378 49.94 41.36 -39.19
CA ALA A 378 50.53 41.02 -40.49
C ALA A 378 50.12 39.63 -41.03
N ALA A 379 49.17 38.95 -40.37
CA ALA A 379 48.63 37.65 -40.73
C ALA A 379 47.10 37.61 -40.85
N ALA A 380 46.37 38.70 -40.54
CA ALA A 380 44.93 38.80 -40.77
C ALA A 380 44.72 39.63 -42.04
N THR A 381 44.47 38.95 -43.16
CA THR A 381 44.15 39.61 -44.43
C THR A 381 42.97 40.54 -44.19
N GLY A 382 43.20 41.86 -44.17
CA GLY A 382 42.12 42.84 -44.34
C GLY A 382 41.31 42.52 -45.60
N PRO A 383 40.18 43.20 -45.85
CA PRO A 383 39.34 42.88 -47.00
C PRO A 383 40.21 42.78 -48.26
N LYS A 384 40.17 41.61 -48.91
CA LYS A 384 41.13 41.20 -49.97
C LYS A 384 41.29 42.24 -51.08
N TYR A 385 40.25 43.04 -51.30
CA TYR A 385 40.16 43.99 -52.40
C TYR A 385 40.37 45.46 -51.99
N VAL A 386 40.28 45.81 -50.70
CA VAL A 386 40.53 47.18 -50.20
C VAL A 386 41.30 47.10 -48.87
N ALA A 387 42.62 47.28 -48.93
CA ALA A 387 43.49 47.26 -47.75
C ALA A 387 44.09 48.66 -47.51
N VAL A 388 44.03 49.14 -46.27
CA VAL A 388 44.65 50.40 -45.84
C VAL A 388 45.63 50.09 -44.71
N ASN A 389 46.93 50.30 -44.94
CA ASN A 389 47.96 50.20 -43.91
C ASN A 389 48.25 51.61 -43.39
N SER A 390 47.74 51.93 -42.19
CA SER A 390 47.86 53.27 -41.62
C SER A 390 47.80 53.25 -40.10
N THR A 391 48.57 54.12 -39.46
CA THR A 391 48.48 54.47 -38.04
C THR A 391 47.73 55.79 -37.79
N GLY A 392 47.34 56.51 -38.85
CA GLY A 392 46.52 57.72 -38.77
C GLY A 392 45.07 57.42 -38.36
N SER A 393 44.34 58.47 -37.97
CA SER A 393 42.93 58.41 -37.59
C SER A 393 42.06 57.81 -38.71
N ALA A 394 40.86 57.35 -38.34
CA ALA A 394 39.91 56.78 -39.28
C ALA A 394 39.60 57.74 -40.45
N ALA A 395 39.35 57.17 -41.64
CA ALA A 395 38.85 57.91 -42.79
C ALA A 395 37.49 58.54 -42.46
N SER A 396 37.26 59.76 -42.94
CA SER A 396 36.07 60.56 -42.66
C SER A 396 35.33 60.88 -43.97
N ALA A 397 34.27 60.13 -44.26
CA ALA A 397 33.37 60.37 -45.39
C ALA A 397 32.06 60.97 -44.88
N THR A 398 32.03 62.28 -44.64
CA THR A 398 30.88 62.98 -44.03
C THR A 398 29.96 63.62 -45.06
N GLY A 399 30.43 63.84 -46.29
CA GLY A 399 29.59 64.32 -47.38
C GLY A 399 28.56 63.27 -47.83
N THR A 400 27.41 63.73 -48.33
CA THR A 400 26.43 62.82 -48.95
C THR A 400 27.06 62.10 -50.14
N GLU A 401 26.95 60.77 -50.18
CA GLU A 401 27.56 59.94 -51.24
C GLU A 401 29.09 60.11 -51.38
N SER A 402 29.77 60.47 -50.28
CA SER A 402 31.22 60.66 -50.27
C SER A 402 31.99 59.36 -50.04
N VAL A 403 33.25 59.33 -50.47
CA VAL A 403 34.16 58.20 -50.29
C VAL A 403 35.48 58.70 -49.69
N ALA A 404 35.89 58.16 -48.56
CA ALA A 404 37.17 58.43 -47.94
C ALA A 404 37.94 57.12 -47.71
N ILE A 405 39.12 56.98 -48.32
CA ILE A 405 39.97 55.77 -48.25
C ILE A 405 41.40 56.19 -47.89
N GLY A 406 41.85 55.81 -46.69
CA GLY A 406 43.18 56.14 -46.18
C GLY A 406 43.12 56.72 -44.76
N GLY A 407 44.19 56.55 -43.97
CA GLY A 407 44.26 57.22 -42.67
C GLY A 407 44.20 58.73 -42.82
N ASN A 408 43.46 59.42 -41.96
CA ASN A 408 43.23 60.86 -41.99
C ASN A 408 42.59 61.39 -43.29
N SER A 409 42.13 60.53 -44.22
CA SER A 409 41.47 61.01 -45.44
C SER A 409 40.12 61.63 -45.10
N THR A 410 39.77 62.76 -45.71
CA THR A 410 38.53 63.50 -45.44
C THR A 410 37.82 63.82 -46.75
N ALA A 411 36.59 63.34 -46.89
CA ALA A 411 35.66 63.66 -47.97
C ALA A 411 34.40 64.30 -47.36
N SER A 412 34.37 65.63 -47.29
CA SER A 412 33.40 66.36 -46.44
C SER A 412 32.23 66.97 -47.20
N SER A 413 32.25 66.95 -48.53
CA SER A 413 31.22 67.54 -49.38
C SER A 413 30.50 66.49 -50.21
N GLY A 414 29.31 66.82 -50.74
CA GLY A 414 28.52 65.88 -51.54
C GLY A 414 29.29 65.34 -52.75
N ASN A 415 29.18 64.04 -53.02
CA ASN A 415 29.84 63.34 -54.13
C ASN A 415 31.37 63.47 -54.15
N SER A 416 32.00 63.81 -53.02
CA SER A 416 33.44 63.98 -52.93
C SER A 416 34.18 62.66 -52.73
N VAL A 417 35.40 62.55 -53.26
CA VAL A 417 36.21 61.34 -53.21
C VAL A 417 37.61 61.69 -52.73
N ALA A 418 38.02 61.18 -51.56
CA ALA A 418 39.36 61.33 -50.99
C ALA A 418 40.05 59.97 -50.89
N VAL A 419 41.10 59.75 -51.67
CA VAL A 419 41.84 58.48 -51.73
C VAL A 419 43.32 58.72 -51.48
N GLY A 420 43.85 58.16 -50.40
CA GLY A 420 45.23 58.33 -49.94
C GLY A 420 45.30 58.85 -48.51
N SER A 421 46.40 58.57 -47.82
CA SER A 421 46.62 59.06 -46.46
C SER A 421 46.62 60.61 -46.44
N GLY A 422 45.78 61.22 -45.60
CA GLY A 422 45.63 62.67 -45.51
C GLY A 422 45.02 63.35 -46.74
N ALA A 423 44.45 62.61 -47.70
CA ALA A 423 43.75 63.20 -48.84
C ALA A 423 42.51 63.98 -48.37
N GLN A 424 42.26 65.16 -48.94
CA GLN A 424 41.20 66.08 -48.54
C GLN A 424 40.37 66.50 -49.76
N ALA A 425 39.17 65.95 -49.89
CA ALA A 425 38.19 66.35 -50.88
C ALA A 425 37.07 67.16 -50.20
N THR A 426 37.28 68.47 -50.10
CA THR A 426 36.40 69.39 -49.36
C THR A 426 35.48 70.19 -50.28
N GLY A 427 35.75 70.24 -51.59
CA GLY A 427 34.82 70.80 -52.58
C GLY A 427 33.67 69.85 -52.93
N SER A 428 32.50 70.39 -53.31
CA SER A 428 31.39 69.57 -53.84
C SER A 428 31.81 68.87 -55.14
N SER A 429 31.53 67.57 -55.26
CA SER A 429 31.96 66.73 -56.40
C SER A 429 33.47 66.75 -56.65
N ALA A 430 34.29 67.05 -55.63
CA ALA A 430 35.73 67.12 -55.77
C ALA A 430 36.39 65.74 -55.58
N SER A 431 37.51 65.51 -56.27
CA SER A 431 38.28 64.26 -56.16
C SER A 431 39.74 64.55 -55.79
N ALA A 432 40.17 64.11 -54.61
CA ALA A 432 41.55 64.18 -54.16
C ALA A 432 42.16 62.78 -54.17
N VAL A 433 43.07 62.51 -55.10
CA VAL A 433 43.68 61.18 -55.30
C VAL A 433 45.19 61.28 -55.13
N GLY A 434 45.68 60.81 -53.99
CA GLY A 434 47.08 60.84 -53.60
C GLY A 434 47.25 61.22 -52.14
N ALA A 435 48.36 60.80 -51.52
CA ALA A 435 48.67 61.18 -50.14
C ALA A 435 48.76 62.71 -50.02
N ASN A 436 48.04 63.29 -49.06
CA ASN A 436 47.95 64.74 -48.84
C ASN A 436 47.49 65.56 -50.06
N ALA A 437 46.80 64.95 -51.04
CA ALA A 437 46.17 65.69 -52.12
C ALA A 437 44.97 66.49 -51.57
N THR A 438 44.78 67.73 -52.04
CA THR A 438 43.73 68.63 -51.56
C THR A 438 42.90 69.15 -52.73
N ALA A 439 41.66 68.71 -52.84
CA ALA A 439 40.68 69.18 -53.82
C ALA A 439 39.59 69.99 -53.09
N SER A 440 39.77 71.32 -53.05
CA SER A 440 38.87 72.25 -52.37
C SER A 440 37.96 73.04 -53.32
N GLY A 441 38.29 73.08 -54.62
CA GLY A 441 37.40 73.63 -55.64
C GLY A 441 36.19 72.71 -55.90
N ALA A 442 35.03 73.29 -56.22
CA ALA A 442 33.87 72.50 -56.64
C ALA A 442 34.14 71.82 -58.00
N ASN A 443 33.79 70.55 -58.14
CA ASN A 443 34.04 69.75 -59.35
C ASN A 443 35.52 69.79 -59.79
N SER A 444 36.45 69.78 -58.82
CA SER A 444 37.88 69.80 -59.09
C SER A 444 38.53 68.44 -58.81
N VAL A 445 39.68 68.19 -59.44
CA VAL A 445 40.46 66.96 -59.27
C VAL A 445 41.90 67.33 -58.87
N ALA A 446 42.33 66.94 -57.67
CA ALA A 446 43.73 66.98 -57.27
C ALA A 446 44.34 65.59 -57.48
N LEU A 447 45.19 65.46 -58.51
CA LEU A 447 45.77 64.18 -58.93
C LEU A 447 47.25 64.11 -58.56
N GLY A 448 47.62 63.14 -57.73
CA GLY A 448 48.98 62.91 -57.23
C GLY A 448 49.19 63.44 -55.81
N ALA A 449 50.21 62.91 -55.13
CA ALA A 449 50.51 63.25 -53.74
C ALA A 449 50.82 64.75 -53.57
N GLY A 450 50.20 65.43 -52.61
CA GLY A 450 50.40 66.86 -52.36
C GLY A 450 49.86 67.80 -53.44
N SER A 451 49.13 67.30 -54.45
CA SER A 451 48.50 68.16 -55.45
C SER A 451 47.40 69.01 -54.82
N VAL A 452 47.21 70.24 -55.33
CA VAL A 452 46.22 71.19 -54.82
C VAL A 452 45.34 71.68 -55.96
N ALA A 453 44.04 71.37 -55.90
CA ALA A 453 43.03 71.81 -56.85
C ALA A 453 42.00 72.72 -56.15
N SER A 454 42.34 74.01 -56.01
CA SER A 454 41.50 75.01 -55.34
C SER A 454 40.51 75.72 -56.26
N GLN A 455 40.70 75.62 -57.58
CA GLN A 455 39.80 76.24 -58.55
C GLN A 455 38.69 75.26 -58.97
N ALA A 456 37.47 75.76 -59.09
CA ALA A 456 36.34 74.95 -59.55
C ALA A 456 36.54 74.49 -61.01
N ASN A 457 36.01 73.32 -61.37
CA ASN A 457 36.10 72.74 -62.72
C ASN A 457 37.53 72.62 -63.25
N SER A 458 38.47 72.20 -62.41
CA SER A 458 39.90 72.11 -62.77
C SER A 458 40.49 70.77 -62.38
N VAL A 459 41.48 70.32 -63.15
CA VAL A 459 42.34 69.19 -62.79
C VAL A 459 43.73 69.74 -62.47
N SER A 460 44.18 69.60 -61.23
CA SER A 460 45.52 69.96 -60.81
C SER A 460 46.37 68.71 -60.62
N VAL A 461 47.48 68.64 -61.34
CA VAL A 461 48.47 67.56 -61.23
C VAL A 461 49.65 67.95 -60.35
N GLY A 462 49.57 69.05 -59.61
CA GLY A 462 50.68 69.60 -58.82
C GLY A 462 50.23 70.61 -57.77
N SER A 463 51.19 71.32 -57.21
CA SER A 463 50.96 72.46 -56.32
C SER A 463 51.86 73.63 -56.72
N PRO A 464 51.61 74.85 -56.21
CA PRO A 464 52.60 75.92 -56.28
C PRO A 464 53.96 75.41 -55.78
N GLY A 465 55.02 75.60 -56.56
CA GLY A 465 56.37 75.12 -56.28
C GLY A 465 56.64 73.63 -56.58
N ASN A 466 55.61 72.80 -56.77
CA ASN A 466 55.75 71.37 -57.09
C ASN A 466 54.90 71.01 -58.32
N LEU A 467 55.33 71.51 -59.48
CA LEU A 467 54.72 71.20 -60.77
C LEU A 467 55.16 69.81 -61.24
N ARG A 468 54.30 69.17 -62.06
CA ARG A 468 54.60 67.88 -62.69
C ARG A 468 54.56 68.01 -64.19
N THR A 469 55.43 67.26 -64.87
CA THR A 469 55.35 67.07 -66.32
C THR A 469 54.25 66.07 -66.63
N ILE A 470 53.45 66.35 -67.65
CA ILE A 470 52.47 65.42 -68.21
C ILE A 470 53.13 64.78 -69.44
N THR A 471 53.34 63.47 -69.41
CA THR A 471 54.05 62.72 -70.46
C THR A 471 53.12 61.72 -71.13
N ASN A 472 53.55 61.15 -72.27
CA ASN A 472 52.73 60.25 -73.10
C ASN A 472 51.43 60.90 -73.63
N VAL A 473 51.48 62.20 -73.91
CA VAL A 473 50.37 62.95 -74.51
C VAL A 473 50.41 62.77 -76.03
N ALA A 474 49.44 62.03 -76.56
CA ALA A 474 49.23 61.89 -78.00
C ALA A 474 48.91 63.26 -78.63
N PRO A 475 49.15 63.44 -79.95
CA PRO A 475 48.77 64.67 -80.64
C PRO A 475 47.27 64.96 -80.48
N GLY A 476 46.92 66.19 -80.10
CA GLY A 476 45.53 66.62 -80.01
C GLY A 476 44.87 66.69 -81.39
N VAL A 477 43.62 66.24 -81.49
CA VAL A 477 42.85 66.20 -82.74
C VAL A 477 41.71 67.21 -82.71
N ASN A 478 41.01 67.31 -81.58
CA ASN A 478 39.90 68.24 -81.38
C ASN A 478 40.39 69.57 -80.78
N PRO A 479 39.60 70.66 -80.90
CA PRO A 479 39.98 71.99 -80.37
C PRO A 479 40.23 72.05 -78.86
N THR A 480 39.71 71.10 -78.09
CA THR A 480 39.84 71.02 -76.62
C THR A 480 40.86 70.00 -76.15
N ASP A 481 41.56 69.33 -77.06
CA ASP A 481 42.59 68.35 -76.71
C ASP A 481 43.88 69.08 -76.28
N ALA A 482 44.65 68.44 -75.39
CA ALA A 482 45.98 68.94 -75.04
C ALA A 482 46.94 68.85 -76.25
N VAL A 483 47.72 69.91 -76.48
CA VAL A 483 48.74 69.95 -77.53
C VAL A 483 50.05 69.38 -76.97
N ASN A 484 50.71 68.51 -77.72
CA ASN A 484 52.02 67.99 -77.34
C ASN A 484 53.19 68.80 -77.95
N MET A 485 54.41 68.54 -77.47
CA MET A 485 55.60 69.28 -77.92
C MET A 485 55.94 69.06 -79.40
N GLN A 486 55.53 67.95 -80.00
CA GLN A 486 55.72 67.70 -81.43
C GLN A 486 54.84 68.63 -82.28
N GLN A 487 53.58 68.82 -81.89
CA GLN A 487 52.68 69.75 -82.56
C GLN A 487 53.14 71.20 -82.41
N LEU A 488 53.61 71.60 -81.22
CA LEU A 488 54.17 72.93 -81.00
C LEU A 488 55.47 73.13 -81.80
N GLY A 489 56.32 72.10 -81.88
CA GLY A 489 57.53 72.11 -82.70
C GLY A 489 57.22 72.29 -84.20
N ALA A 490 56.21 71.59 -84.72
CA ALA A 490 55.77 71.75 -86.10
C ALA A 490 55.24 73.18 -86.39
N VAL A 491 54.53 73.79 -85.44
CA VAL A 491 54.11 75.20 -85.54
C VAL A 491 55.34 76.13 -85.55
N GLN A 492 56.31 75.89 -84.65
CA GLN A 492 57.54 76.68 -84.58
C GLN A 492 58.36 76.59 -85.88
N ASP A 493 58.48 75.39 -86.47
CA ASP A 493 59.16 75.17 -87.74
C ASP A 493 58.43 75.89 -88.89
N GLY A 494 57.10 75.86 -88.88
CA GLY A 494 56.26 76.63 -89.81
C GLY A 494 56.50 78.14 -89.70
N VAL A 495 56.51 78.69 -88.49
CA VAL A 495 56.78 80.12 -88.24
C VAL A 495 58.18 80.50 -88.70
N ASN A 496 59.18 79.67 -88.39
CA ASN A 496 60.55 79.89 -88.84
C ASN A 496 60.66 79.85 -90.37
N ALA A 497 59.94 78.94 -91.05
CA ALA A 497 59.91 78.89 -92.50
C ALA A 497 59.29 80.15 -93.13
N VAL A 498 58.19 80.66 -92.56
CA VAL A 498 57.59 81.93 -92.99
C VAL A 498 58.56 83.09 -92.80
N ALA A 499 59.27 83.17 -91.67
CA ALA A 499 60.28 84.21 -91.43
C ALA A 499 61.42 84.14 -92.46
N ARG A 500 61.94 82.94 -92.75
CA ARG A 500 62.95 82.74 -93.82
C ARG A 500 62.44 83.23 -95.17
N GLN A 501 61.23 82.86 -95.55
CA GLN A 501 60.64 83.26 -96.82
C GLN A 501 60.46 84.78 -96.90
N ALA A 502 59.97 85.41 -95.84
CA ALA A 502 59.82 86.86 -95.76
C ALA A 502 61.18 87.59 -95.86
N TYR A 503 62.17 87.21 -95.06
CA TYR A 503 63.48 87.87 -95.05
C TYR A 503 64.25 87.69 -96.35
N SER A 504 64.22 86.49 -96.93
CA SER A 504 64.83 86.23 -98.22
C SER A 504 64.10 86.94 -99.38
N GLY A 505 62.79 87.16 -99.27
CA GLY A 505 62.02 88.01 -100.19
C GLY A 505 62.42 89.49 -100.11
N ILE A 506 62.63 90.02 -98.89
CA ILE A 506 63.15 91.38 -98.69
C ILE A 506 64.56 91.50 -99.29
N ALA A 507 65.45 90.56 -99.02
CA ALA A 507 66.81 90.54 -99.59
C ALA A 507 66.78 90.51 -101.13
N ALA A 508 65.87 89.73 -101.73
CA ALA A 508 65.68 89.67 -103.17
C ALA A 508 65.16 90.99 -103.76
N ALA A 509 64.21 91.64 -103.08
CA ALA A 509 63.76 92.98 -103.47
C ALA A 509 64.89 94.01 -103.39
N THR A 510 65.71 93.99 -102.34
CA THR A 510 66.89 94.86 -102.20
C THR A 510 67.94 94.58 -103.28
N ALA A 511 68.15 93.31 -103.66
CA ALA A 511 69.04 92.97 -104.76
C ALA A 511 68.54 93.58 -106.09
N LEU A 512 67.23 93.56 -106.33
CA LEU A 512 66.61 94.11 -107.56
C LEU A 512 66.75 95.64 -107.65
N THR A 513 66.69 96.35 -106.53
CA THR A 513 66.85 97.82 -106.50
C THR A 513 68.29 98.25 -106.78
N MET A 514 69.28 97.43 -106.44
CA MET A 514 70.71 97.72 -106.62
C MET A 514 71.23 97.44 -108.05
N ILE A 515 70.38 96.99 -108.98
CA ILE A 515 70.76 96.85 -110.40
C ILE A 515 71.02 98.25 -110.99
N PRO A 516 72.23 98.54 -111.50
CA PRO A 516 72.58 99.83 -112.09
C PRO A 516 71.64 100.23 -113.22
N GLU A 517 71.34 101.53 -113.33
CA GLU A 517 70.58 102.07 -114.45
C GLU A 517 71.43 102.18 -115.73
N VAL A 518 70.78 102.52 -116.85
CA VAL A 518 71.46 102.79 -118.12
C VAL A 518 71.90 104.26 -118.20
N ASP A 519 73.20 104.47 -118.44
CA ASP A 519 73.79 105.81 -118.56
C ASP A 519 73.21 106.60 -119.75
N PRO A 520 73.23 107.94 -119.70
CA PRO A 520 72.85 108.79 -120.83
C PRO A 520 73.67 108.46 -122.09
N GLY A 521 72.98 108.27 -123.23
CA GLY A 521 73.61 107.92 -124.51
C GLY A 521 73.83 106.42 -124.76
N LYS A 522 73.41 105.53 -123.84
CA LYS A 522 73.41 104.07 -124.03
C LYS A 522 71.97 103.51 -124.07
N THR A 523 71.75 102.44 -124.83
CA THR A 523 70.41 101.87 -125.09
C THR A 523 70.01 100.78 -124.08
N LEU A 524 70.97 100.01 -123.57
CA LEU A 524 70.73 98.85 -122.70
C LEU A 524 71.85 98.74 -121.65
N SER A 525 71.47 98.43 -120.42
CA SER A 525 72.36 98.02 -119.33
C SER A 525 71.88 96.68 -118.78
N ILE A 526 72.81 95.76 -118.52
CA ILE A 526 72.55 94.51 -117.82
C ILE A 526 73.41 94.55 -116.56
N GLY A 527 72.76 94.35 -115.40
CA GLY A 527 73.42 94.47 -114.11
C GLY A 527 73.10 93.32 -113.19
N ILE A 528 74.03 93.06 -112.28
CA ILE A 528 73.86 92.11 -111.18
C ILE A 528 73.77 92.92 -109.89
N GLY A 529 72.69 92.73 -109.15
CA GLY A 529 72.51 93.30 -107.82
C GLY A 529 72.57 92.22 -106.75
N THR A 530 73.04 92.58 -105.56
CA THR A 530 73.06 91.67 -104.40
C THR A 530 72.40 92.36 -103.23
N GLY A 531 71.62 91.62 -102.44
CA GLY A 531 70.95 92.12 -101.25
C GLY A 531 71.20 91.17 -100.08
N ASN A 532 71.40 91.72 -98.89
CA ASN A 532 71.47 90.98 -97.65
C ASN A 532 70.53 91.60 -96.61
N TYR A 533 69.75 90.77 -95.92
CA TYR A 533 68.88 91.19 -94.84
C TYR A 533 68.79 90.10 -93.76
N GLN A 534 69.13 90.45 -92.51
CA GLN A 534 69.09 89.55 -91.35
C GLN A 534 69.77 88.18 -91.59
N GLY A 535 70.90 88.18 -92.31
CA GLY A 535 71.66 86.97 -92.63
C GLY A 535 71.21 86.20 -93.89
N TYR A 536 70.13 86.63 -94.55
CA TYR A 536 69.67 86.06 -95.82
C TYR A 536 70.19 86.88 -96.99
N SER A 537 70.79 86.22 -97.99
CA SER A 537 71.32 86.86 -99.19
C SER A 537 70.48 86.50 -100.42
N ALA A 538 70.46 87.42 -101.38
CA ALA A 538 69.84 87.22 -102.69
C ALA A 538 70.69 87.87 -103.79
N VAL A 539 70.58 87.31 -104.99
CA VAL A 539 71.22 87.84 -106.21
C VAL A 539 70.14 88.18 -107.20
N ALA A 540 70.29 89.29 -107.89
CA ALA A 540 69.37 89.77 -108.91
C ALA A 540 70.13 89.97 -110.22
N ILE A 541 69.50 89.56 -111.32
CA ILE A 541 69.93 89.91 -112.66
C ILE A 541 68.78 90.65 -113.31
N GLY A 542 69.08 91.80 -113.91
CA GLY A 542 68.08 92.53 -114.66
C GLY A 542 68.70 93.43 -115.69
N PHE A 543 67.80 94.02 -116.46
CA PHE A 543 68.13 94.94 -117.52
C PHE A 543 67.42 96.27 -117.28
N ALA A 544 68.07 97.34 -117.69
CA ALA A 544 67.45 98.64 -117.85
C ALA A 544 67.67 99.07 -119.30
N ALA A 545 66.61 99.45 -119.99
CA ALA A 545 66.68 99.93 -121.37
C ALA A 545 66.06 101.32 -121.48
N ARG A 546 66.75 102.22 -122.18
CA ARG A 546 66.24 103.56 -122.50
C ARG A 546 65.70 103.51 -123.93
N ILE A 547 64.38 103.60 -124.05
CA ILE A 547 63.67 103.47 -125.32
C ILE A 547 63.69 104.80 -126.09
N THR A 548 63.50 105.92 -125.39
CA THR A 548 63.68 107.29 -125.87
C THR A 548 64.41 108.11 -124.82
N GLU A 549 64.80 109.37 -125.09
CA GLU A 549 65.47 110.23 -124.09
C GLU A 549 64.67 110.31 -122.78
N ASN A 550 63.35 110.28 -122.89
CA ASN A 550 62.39 110.43 -121.81
C ASN A 550 61.84 109.10 -121.29
N LEU A 551 61.84 108.01 -122.07
CA LEU A 551 61.23 106.73 -121.68
C LEU A 551 62.26 105.65 -121.31
N LYS A 552 62.15 105.11 -120.11
CA LYS A 552 62.97 103.99 -119.59
C LYS A 552 62.10 102.81 -119.16
N ILE A 553 62.60 101.61 -119.38
CA ILE A 553 62.07 100.37 -118.80
C ILE A 553 63.14 99.68 -117.97
N LYS A 554 62.74 99.05 -116.88
CA LYS A 554 63.59 98.21 -116.04
C LYS A 554 62.88 96.90 -115.77
N GLY A 555 63.58 95.79 -115.88
CA GLY A 555 63.06 94.47 -115.55
C GLY A 555 64.14 93.63 -114.92
N GLY A 556 63.78 92.74 -114.01
CA GLY A 556 64.75 91.87 -113.38
C GLY A 556 64.11 90.69 -112.68
N VAL A 557 64.95 89.69 -112.46
CA VAL A 557 64.64 88.50 -111.67
C VAL A 557 65.67 88.42 -110.56
N SER A 558 65.21 88.23 -109.33
CA SER A 558 66.05 87.94 -108.18
C SER A 558 65.78 86.54 -107.67
N THR A 559 66.85 85.85 -107.30
CA THR A 559 66.81 84.56 -106.63
C THR A 559 67.44 84.67 -105.25
N SER A 560 66.79 84.06 -104.27
CA SER A 560 67.29 83.90 -102.91
C SER A 560 67.20 82.43 -102.50
N SER A 561 67.65 82.10 -101.28
CA SER A 561 67.57 80.74 -100.75
C SER A 561 66.14 80.21 -100.55
N SER A 562 65.11 81.06 -100.57
CA SER A 562 63.71 80.63 -100.36
C SER A 562 62.77 80.90 -101.54
N GLY A 563 63.26 81.44 -102.66
CA GLY A 563 62.43 81.63 -103.84
C GLY A 563 62.95 82.65 -104.85
N THR A 564 62.12 82.91 -105.87
CA THR A 564 62.41 83.84 -106.97
C THR A 564 61.40 84.99 -106.94
N VAL A 565 61.89 86.21 -107.09
CA VAL A 565 61.09 87.44 -107.19
C VAL A 565 61.32 88.05 -108.57
N VAL A 566 60.27 88.48 -109.24
CA VAL A 566 60.35 89.16 -110.53
C VAL A 566 59.76 90.56 -110.39
N GLY A 567 60.42 91.55 -110.97
CA GLY A 567 59.93 92.92 -110.98
C GLY A 567 60.16 93.57 -112.33
N ALA A 568 59.21 94.38 -112.77
CA ALA A 568 59.34 95.23 -113.95
C ALA A 568 58.73 96.61 -113.66
N GLY A 569 59.29 97.65 -114.27
CA GLY A 569 58.86 99.02 -114.11
C GLY A 569 59.15 99.84 -115.36
N ILE A 570 58.39 100.92 -115.53
CA ILE A 570 58.50 101.87 -116.63
C ILE A 570 58.51 103.28 -116.04
N GLY A 571 59.35 104.16 -116.59
CA GLY A 571 59.49 105.53 -116.14
C GLY A 571 59.55 106.47 -117.34
N TYR A 572 58.84 107.60 -117.24
CA TYR A 572 58.87 108.67 -118.22
C TYR A 572 59.34 109.97 -117.53
N GLN A 573 60.36 110.63 -118.06
CA GLN A 573 60.97 111.86 -117.53
C GLN A 573 60.69 113.00 -118.52
N TRP A 574 60.33 114.19 -118.05
CA TRP A 574 60.02 115.35 -118.89
C TRP A 574 60.78 116.60 -118.46
#